data_AF-A0A4Z0C8M1-F1
#
_entry.id   AF-A0A4Z0C8M1-F1
#
_cell.length_a   1.000
_cell.length_b   1.000
_cell.length_c   1.000
_cell.angle_alpha   90.00
_cell.angle_beta   90.00
_cell.angle_gamma   90.00
#
_symmetry.space_group_name_H-M   'P 1'
#
loop_
_entity.id
_entity.type
_entity.pdbx_description
1 polymer ?
#
loop_
_entity_poly.entity_id
_entity_poly.type
_entity_poly.pdbx_seq_one_letter_code
_entity_poly.pdbx_strand_id
1 'polypeptide(L)'
;MRSGLLRLPAALVLAAALSGCAIPLPHTVDEETQEAVQEAVPESVSPSVGAELQRGIASWYGLPFHGRRTASGERFDMTAMTAAHPTLPFGTHVKVRSLENGREVTVRINDRGPFTKGRIIDLSHAAARAIGLLSRGTKAVSLSVVEPRDAIR
;
A
#
# COMPACT_ATOMS: atom_id res chain seq x y z
N MET A 1 18.37 -25.68 -65.30
CA MET A 1 19.10 -24.78 -66.22
C MET A 1 18.58 -23.37 -66.00
N ARG A 2 19.50 -22.38 -66.01
CA ARG A 2 19.35 -20.93 -65.78
C ARG A 2 19.39 -20.50 -64.30
N SER A 3 20.56 -20.14 -63.75
CA SER A 3 21.28 -18.83 -63.85
C SER A 3 20.62 -17.76 -62.97
N GLY A 4 21.28 -16.94 -62.13
CA GLY A 4 22.70 -16.62 -61.93
C GLY A 4 22.85 -15.51 -60.85
N LEU A 5 24.09 -15.38 -60.36
CA LEU A 5 24.59 -14.55 -59.25
C LEU A 5 24.49 -13.02 -59.42
N LEU A 6 24.23 -12.35 -58.29
CA LEU A 6 25.02 -11.27 -57.63
C LEU A 6 25.60 -10.11 -58.47
N ARG A 7 25.34 -8.85 -58.03
CA ARG A 7 26.36 -7.83 -57.65
C ARG A 7 25.75 -6.46 -57.29
N LEU A 8 26.11 -5.96 -56.10
CA LEU A 8 26.07 -4.55 -55.69
C LEU A 8 27.16 -3.75 -56.41
N PRO A 9 27.01 -2.42 -56.50
CA PRO A 9 28.06 -1.57 -55.91
C PRO A 9 27.54 -0.32 -55.17
N ALA A 10 28.36 0.15 -54.25
CA ALA A 10 28.25 1.39 -53.47
C ALA A 10 29.14 2.50 -54.07
N ALA A 11 28.74 3.77 -53.90
CA ALA A 11 29.55 5.00 -53.78
C ALA A 11 28.58 6.21 -53.84
N LEU A 12 28.40 7.08 -52.84
CA LEU A 12 29.27 8.10 -52.21
C LEU A 12 29.48 9.38 -53.05
N VAL A 13 29.45 10.54 -52.35
CA VAL A 13 29.97 11.90 -52.67
C VAL A 13 28.90 12.87 -53.23
N LEU A 14 28.73 14.17 -52.87
CA LEU A 14 29.19 15.10 -51.82
C LEU A 14 28.37 16.42 -51.98
N ALA A 15 28.33 17.25 -50.93
CA ALA A 15 27.54 18.48 -50.74
C ALA A 15 27.87 19.71 -51.63
N ALA A 16 26.92 20.67 -51.75
CA ALA A 16 27.11 22.12 -51.47
C ALA A 16 25.81 22.94 -51.67
N ALA A 17 25.72 24.08 -50.97
CA ALA A 17 24.54 24.91 -50.70
C ALA A 17 24.25 26.04 -51.73
N LEU A 18 23.05 26.66 -51.64
CA LEU A 18 22.78 28.11 -51.42
C LEU A 18 21.40 28.56 -51.96
N SER A 19 20.72 29.40 -51.17
CA SER A 19 19.64 30.37 -51.53
C SER A 19 18.33 29.83 -52.14
N GLY A 20 17.14 30.25 -51.76
CA GLY A 20 16.68 31.36 -50.92
C GLY A 20 15.16 31.55 -51.15
N CYS A 21 14.46 31.91 -50.08
CA CYS A 21 13.13 32.52 -49.92
C CYS A 21 12.03 32.37 -50.99
N ALA A 22 10.85 31.87 -50.60
CA ALA A 22 9.63 32.69 -50.48
C ALA A 22 8.39 31.94 -49.94
N ILE A 23 7.96 32.37 -48.75
CA ILE A 23 6.59 32.56 -48.22
C ILE A 23 5.62 31.34 -48.15
N PRO A 24 5.22 30.90 -46.94
CA PRO A 24 4.14 29.94 -46.70
C PRO A 24 2.79 30.64 -46.39
N LEU A 25 1.68 29.87 -46.44
CA LEU A 25 0.47 29.89 -45.58
C LEU A 25 -0.66 29.07 -46.29
N PRO A 26 -1.68 28.53 -45.58
CA PRO A 26 -1.57 27.59 -44.46
C PRO A 26 -2.61 26.46 -44.59
N HIS A 27 -2.24 25.18 -44.55
CA HIS A 27 -3.23 24.14 -44.26
C HIS A 27 -2.64 23.00 -43.41
N THR A 28 -2.92 23.13 -42.11
CA THR A 28 -3.31 22.07 -41.18
C THR A 28 -2.50 20.77 -41.22
N VAL A 29 -1.52 20.66 -40.32
CA VAL A 29 -1.35 19.54 -39.38
C VAL A 29 -0.20 19.90 -38.43
N ASP A 30 -0.46 20.01 -37.13
CA ASP A 30 0.56 19.88 -36.08
C ASP A 30 -0.14 19.13 -34.93
N GLU A 31 -0.21 17.79 -34.96
CA GLU A 31 0.75 16.91 -34.26
C GLU A 31 2.07 17.57 -33.85
N GLU A 32 2.07 18.20 -32.68
CA GLU A 32 3.15 18.11 -31.69
C GLU A 32 2.73 18.91 -30.44
N THR A 33 2.55 18.24 -29.31
CA THR A 33 2.59 18.91 -28.00
C THR A 33 3.40 18.05 -27.04
N GLN A 34 4.70 18.32 -27.11
CA GLN A 34 5.52 18.74 -25.99
C GLN A 34 5.50 17.85 -24.74
N GLU A 35 6.59 17.10 -24.62
CA GLU A 35 7.23 16.75 -23.36
C GLU A 35 7.17 17.92 -22.36
N ALA A 36 6.40 17.74 -21.30
CA ALA A 36 6.53 18.52 -20.08
C ALA A 36 6.91 17.55 -18.96
N VAL A 37 8.17 17.66 -18.56
CA VAL A 37 8.74 17.08 -17.34
C VAL A 37 7.84 17.39 -16.15
N GLN A 38 7.11 16.39 -15.67
CA GLN A 38 6.43 16.47 -14.37
C GLN A 38 7.47 16.21 -13.28
N GLU A 39 7.96 17.30 -12.72
CA GLU A 39 8.62 17.32 -11.42
C GLU A 39 7.60 16.86 -10.37
N ALA A 40 7.57 15.55 -10.13
CA ALA A 40 6.72 14.95 -9.11
C ALA A 40 7.26 15.34 -7.73
N VAL A 41 6.66 16.40 -7.19
CA VAL A 41 6.58 16.70 -5.77
C VAL A 41 6.33 15.39 -5.01
N PRO A 42 7.06 15.06 -3.91
CA PRO A 42 6.81 13.82 -3.18
C PRO A 42 5.39 13.85 -2.63
N GLU A 43 4.50 13.14 -3.31
CA GLU A 43 3.10 12.98 -2.97
C GLU A 43 3.06 12.28 -1.61
N SER A 44 2.53 12.99 -0.62
CA SER A 44 2.31 12.48 0.73
C SER A 44 1.68 11.09 0.69
N VAL A 45 2.43 10.08 1.15
CA VAL A 45 2.01 8.68 1.16
C VAL A 45 0.86 8.51 2.15
N SER A 46 -0.36 8.80 1.72
CA SER A 46 -1.56 8.36 2.42
C SER A 46 -1.62 6.84 2.29
N PRO A 47 -1.78 6.07 3.38
CA PRO A 47 -1.88 4.62 3.27
C PRO A 47 -3.04 4.27 2.34
N SER A 48 -2.75 3.67 1.19
CA SER A 48 -3.79 3.23 0.26
C SER A 48 -4.65 2.17 0.96
N VAL A 49 -5.95 2.46 1.07
CA VAL A 49 -6.93 1.54 1.65
C VAL A 49 -6.79 0.18 0.98
N GLY A 50 -6.66 -0.87 1.79
CA GLY A 50 -6.53 -2.25 1.31
C GLY A 50 -5.11 -2.71 0.98
N ALA A 51 -4.12 -1.81 0.89
CA ALA A 51 -2.73 -2.22 0.79
C ALA A 51 -2.22 -2.81 2.13
N GLU A 52 -1.28 -3.74 2.04
CA GLU A 52 -0.63 -4.29 3.22
C GLU A 52 0.29 -3.23 3.84
N LEU A 53 0.00 -2.87 5.09
CA LEU A 53 0.74 -1.86 5.85
C LEU A 53 1.99 -2.47 6.48
N GLN A 54 1.86 -3.63 7.12
CA GLN A 54 2.89 -4.21 7.97
C GLN A 54 2.68 -5.71 8.18
N ARG A 55 3.78 -6.44 8.38
CA ARG A 55 3.80 -7.83 8.88
C ARG A 55 4.58 -7.94 10.18
N GLY A 56 4.17 -8.88 11.04
CA GLY A 56 4.84 -9.11 12.32
C GLY A 56 4.04 -10.01 13.24
N ILE A 57 4.36 -9.94 14.54
CA ILE A 57 3.70 -10.76 15.55
C ILE A 57 2.55 -9.99 16.20
N ALA A 58 1.38 -10.63 16.27
CA ALA A 58 0.28 -10.20 17.11
C ALA A 58 0.35 -10.91 18.48
N SER A 59 -0.09 -10.21 19.52
CA SER A 59 -0.47 -10.84 20.79
C SER A 59 -1.85 -10.37 21.23
N TRP A 60 -2.24 -10.60 22.48
CA TRP A 60 -3.54 -10.16 22.99
C TRP A 60 -3.48 -9.81 24.48
N TYR A 61 -4.39 -8.92 24.91
CA TYR A 61 -4.63 -8.63 26.32
C TYR A 61 -6.10 -8.85 26.69
N GLY A 62 -6.33 -9.18 27.97
CA GLY A 62 -7.58 -9.77 28.44
C GLY A 62 -8.09 -9.21 29.76
N LEU A 63 -8.72 -10.09 30.54
CA LEU A 63 -9.45 -9.76 31.77
C LEU A 63 -8.72 -8.82 32.75
N PRO A 64 -7.39 -8.95 33.00
CA PRO A 64 -6.69 -8.03 33.91
C PRO A 64 -6.71 -6.55 33.47
N PHE A 65 -7.00 -6.29 32.20
CA PHE A 65 -7.08 -4.94 31.66
C PHE A 65 -8.51 -4.43 31.56
N HIS A 66 -9.51 -5.30 31.65
CA HIS A 66 -10.91 -4.95 31.37
C HIS A 66 -11.38 -3.81 32.29
N GLY A 67 -12.05 -2.81 31.71
CA GLY A 67 -12.55 -1.63 32.40
C GLY A 67 -11.50 -0.54 32.70
N ARG A 68 -10.20 -0.81 32.51
CA ARG A 68 -9.13 0.21 32.63
C ARG A 68 -9.20 1.20 31.47
N ARG A 69 -8.65 2.40 31.66
CA ARG A 69 -8.54 3.38 30.58
C ARG A 69 -7.43 2.96 29.60
N THR A 70 -7.74 3.03 28.31
CA THR A 70 -6.77 2.94 27.20
C THR A 70 -6.11 4.30 26.97
N ALA A 71 -5.09 4.33 26.10
CA ALA A 71 -4.45 5.56 25.67
C ALA A 71 -5.36 6.50 24.85
N SER A 72 -6.46 6.00 24.26
CA SER A 72 -7.48 6.88 23.65
C SER A 72 -8.39 7.55 24.69
N GLY A 73 -8.35 7.11 25.95
CA GLY A 73 -9.22 7.56 27.03
C GLY A 73 -10.49 6.71 27.21
N GLU A 74 -10.80 5.82 26.27
CA GLU A 74 -11.90 4.86 26.38
C GLU A 74 -11.64 3.84 27.50
N ARG A 75 -12.70 3.20 28.03
CA ARG A 75 -12.53 2.01 28.87
C ARG A 75 -12.32 0.80 27.98
N PHE A 76 -11.30 0.00 28.28
CA PHE A 76 -11.03 -1.23 27.55
C PHE A 76 -12.15 -2.26 27.78
N ASP A 77 -12.77 -2.69 26.69
CA ASP A 77 -13.70 -3.82 26.65
C ASP A 77 -13.03 -5.00 25.94
N MET A 78 -12.79 -6.10 26.68
CA MET A 78 -12.16 -7.29 26.11
C MET A 78 -13.05 -8.02 25.10
N THR A 79 -14.36 -7.73 25.09
CA THR A 79 -15.34 -8.31 24.19
C THR A 79 -15.51 -7.51 22.89
N ALA A 80 -15.01 -6.27 22.84
CA ALA A 80 -15.06 -5.41 21.66
C ALA A 80 -13.98 -5.77 20.62
N MET A 81 -14.18 -5.38 19.36
CA MET A 81 -13.20 -5.55 18.28
C MET A 81 -12.22 -4.37 18.25
N THR A 82 -11.34 -4.31 19.25
CA THR A 82 -10.33 -3.26 19.40
C THR A 82 -8.92 -3.82 19.52
N ALA A 83 -7.92 -2.97 19.30
CA ALA A 83 -6.51 -3.32 19.43
C ALA A 83 -5.64 -2.13 19.86
N ALA A 84 -4.47 -2.47 20.42
CA ALA A 84 -3.37 -1.54 20.64
C ALA A 84 -2.39 -1.58 19.46
N HIS A 85 -1.97 -0.40 18.98
CA HIS A 85 -0.90 -0.27 17.99
C HIS A 85 0.06 0.87 18.35
N PRO A 86 1.38 0.78 18.07
CA PRO A 86 2.36 1.78 18.51
C PRO A 86 2.10 3.20 17.96
N THR A 87 1.79 3.30 16.66
CA THR A 87 1.76 4.60 15.95
C THR A 87 0.46 4.94 15.22
N LEU A 88 -0.32 3.95 14.76
CA LEU A 88 -1.57 4.20 14.04
C LEU A 88 -2.50 5.16 14.82
N PRO A 89 -3.14 6.11 14.12
CA PRO A 89 -4.12 6.99 14.74
C PRO A 89 -5.22 6.21 15.45
N PHE A 90 -5.75 6.76 16.55
CA PHE A 90 -6.92 6.18 17.19
C PHE A 90 -8.12 6.29 16.25
N GLY A 91 -8.98 5.28 16.24
CA GLY A 91 -10.11 5.18 15.32
C GLY A 91 -9.80 4.52 13.98
N THR A 92 -8.51 4.32 13.63
CA THR A 92 -8.14 3.56 12.43
C THR A 92 -8.69 2.14 12.50
N HIS A 93 -9.33 1.70 11.43
CA HIS A 93 -9.77 0.32 11.28
C HIS A 93 -8.70 -0.47 10.54
N VAL A 94 -8.32 -1.59 11.13
CA VAL A 94 -7.24 -2.44 10.64
C VAL A 94 -7.79 -3.85 10.45
N LYS A 95 -7.64 -4.37 9.25
CA LYS A 95 -7.82 -5.79 8.99
C LYS A 95 -6.56 -6.53 9.39
N VAL A 96 -6.72 -7.50 10.27
CA VAL A 96 -5.65 -8.34 10.81
C VAL A 96 -5.84 -9.74 10.25
N ARG A 97 -4.93 -10.17 9.39
CA ARG A 97 -4.94 -11.50 8.80
C ARG A 97 -3.90 -12.40 9.46
N SER A 98 -4.30 -13.58 9.90
CA SER A 98 -3.35 -14.61 10.29
C SER A 98 -2.62 -15.18 9.09
N LEU A 99 -1.29 -15.19 9.15
CA LEU A 99 -0.45 -15.84 8.14
C LEU A 99 -0.37 -17.36 8.32
N GLU A 100 -0.85 -17.88 9.46
CA GLU A 100 -0.81 -19.31 9.80
C GLU A 100 -2.05 -20.06 9.33
N ASN A 101 -3.24 -19.46 9.47
CA ASN A 101 -4.52 -20.13 9.17
C ASN A 101 -5.43 -19.34 8.22
N GLY A 102 -4.99 -18.17 7.74
CA GLY A 102 -5.75 -17.33 6.81
C GLY A 102 -6.97 -16.62 7.40
N ARG A 103 -7.30 -16.81 8.68
CA ARG A 103 -8.44 -16.13 9.32
C ARG A 103 -8.16 -14.65 9.47
N GLU A 104 -9.18 -13.83 9.28
CA GLU A 104 -9.11 -12.37 9.34
C GLU A 104 -10.09 -11.82 10.37
N VAL A 105 -9.76 -10.66 10.96
CA VAL A 105 -10.67 -9.86 11.78
C VAL A 105 -10.37 -8.39 11.55
N THR A 106 -11.40 -7.55 11.55
CA THR A 106 -11.22 -6.10 11.55
C THR A 106 -11.33 -5.57 12.98
N VAL A 107 -10.38 -4.73 13.37
CA VAL A 107 -10.33 -4.09 14.70
C VAL A 107 -10.17 -2.59 14.57
N ARG A 108 -10.66 -1.85 15.56
CA ARG A 108 -10.41 -0.42 15.71
C ARG A 108 -9.25 -0.18 16.67
N ILE A 109 -8.32 0.68 16.27
CA ILE A 109 -7.21 1.09 17.15
C ILE A 109 -7.74 2.06 18.22
N ASN A 110 -7.61 1.70 19.49
CA ASN A 110 -8.00 2.57 20.61
C ASN A 110 -6.99 2.58 21.77
N ASP A 111 -5.83 1.95 21.59
CA ASP A 111 -4.79 1.91 22.61
C ASP A 111 -3.38 1.94 22.00
N ARG A 112 -2.36 2.08 22.86
CA ARG A 112 -0.94 2.17 22.49
C ARG A 112 -0.16 0.95 22.98
N GLY A 113 0.91 0.65 22.25
CA GLY A 113 1.67 -0.59 22.37
C GLY A 113 1.34 -1.53 21.21
N PRO A 114 1.91 -2.75 21.16
CA PRO A 114 2.91 -3.29 22.08
C PRO A 114 4.25 -2.54 22.00
N PHE A 115 4.96 -2.44 23.12
CA PHE A 115 6.32 -1.85 23.18
C PHE A 115 7.43 -2.91 23.17
N THR A 116 7.06 -4.17 22.95
CA THR A 116 8.01 -5.28 22.85
C THR A 116 8.46 -5.44 21.41
N LYS A 117 9.79 -5.51 21.19
CA LYS A 117 10.36 -5.72 19.86
C LYS A 117 9.74 -6.94 19.17
N GLY A 118 9.40 -6.78 17.90
CA GLY A 118 8.84 -7.84 17.05
C GLY A 118 7.32 -8.02 17.14
N ARG A 119 6.65 -7.47 18.16
CA ARG A 119 5.18 -7.39 18.20
C ARG A 119 4.71 -6.08 17.59
N ILE A 120 3.68 -6.16 16.76
CA ILE A 120 3.16 -5.02 16.00
C ILE A 120 1.75 -4.62 16.41
N ILE A 121 0.99 -5.54 17.01
CA ILE A 121 -0.39 -5.30 17.44
C ILE A 121 -0.73 -6.19 18.62
N ASP A 122 -1.47 -5.64 19.59
CA ASP A 122 -2.10 -6.45 20.64
C ASP A 122 -3.61 -6.37 20.52
N LEU A 123 -4.25 -7.52 20.36
CA LEU A 123 -5.68 -7.65 20.12
C LEU A 123 -6.46 -7.74 21.44
N SER A 124 -7.72 -7.32 21.42
CA SER A 124 -8.68 -7.72 22.45
C SER A 124 -8.87 -9.25 22.46
N HIS A 125 -9.41 -9.78 23.55
CA HIS A 125 -9.74 -11.20 23.65
C HIS A 125 -10.72 -11.66 22.57
N ALA A 126 -11.74 -10.86 22.25
CA ALA A 126 -12.71 -11.20 21.19
C ALA A 126 -12.05 -11.28 19.80
N ALA A 127 -11.20 -10.31 19.45
CA ALA A 127 -10.47 -10.30 18.18
C ALA A 127 -9.44 -11.45 18.11
N ALA A 128 -8.71 -11.70 19.19
CA ALA A 128 -7.78 -12.82 19.30
C ALA A 128 -8.48 -14.19 19.11
N ARG A 129 -9.68 -14.34 19.68
CA ARG A 129 -10.52 -15.53 19.47
C ARG A 129 -10.92 -15.69 18.00
N ALA A 130 -11.32 -14.60 17.35
CA ALA A 130 -11.81 -14.61 15.96
C ALA A 130 -10.75 -15.11 14.95
N ILE A 131 -9.46 -14.84 15.18
CA ILE A 131 -8.36 -15.34 14.33
C ILE A 131 -7.67 -16.60 14.87
N GLY A 132 -8.16 -17.15 15.98
CA GLY A 132 -7.60 -18.35 16.63
C GLY A 132 -6.20 -18.14 17.21
N LEU A 133 -5.97 -17.00 17.88
CA LEU A 133 -4.70 -16.64 18.51
C LEU A 133 -4.60 -17.13 19.98
N LEU A 134 -5.73 -17.31 20.67
CA LEU A 134 -5.77 -17.55 22.12
C LEU A 134 -4.88 -18.70 22.61
N SER A 135 -4.85 -19.84 21.91
CA SER A 135 -4.13 -21.04 22.36
C SER A 135 -2.62 -20.89 22.36
N ARG A 136 -2.06 -20.13 21.42
CA ARG A 136 -0.61 -19.90 21.31
C ARG A 136 -0.15 -18.62 22.00
N GLY A 137 -1.08 -17.72 22.34
CA GLY A 137 -0.79 -16.41 22.94
C GLY A 137 -0.22 -15.38 21.96
N THR A 138 0.45 -15.81 20.90
CA THR A 138 0.95 -14.98 19.80
C THR A 138 0.69 -15.63 18.44
N LYS A 139 0.80 -14.84 17.37
CA LYS A 139 0.54 -15.30 15.99
C LYS A 139 1.21 -14.41 14.96
N ALA A 140 1.71 -14.98 13.87
CA ALA A 140 2.17 -14.19 12.73
C ALA A 140 0.98 -13.61 11.96
N VAL A 141 1.00 -12.30 11.71
CA VAL A 141 -0.09 -11.56 11.05
C VAL A 141 0.40 -10.56 9.99
N SER A 142 -0.48 -10.23 9.06
CA SER A 142 -0.39 -9.01 8.25
C SER A 142 -1.51 -8.02 8.60
N LEU A 143 -1.21 -6.73 8.50
CA LEU A 143 -2.10 -5.62 8.78
C LEU A 143 -2.39 -4.85 7.49
N SER A 144 -3.65 -4.49 7.27
CA SER A 144 -4.07 -3.55 6.22
C SER A 144 -5.05 -2.54 6.80
N VAL A 145 -4.93 -1.27 6.42
CA VAL A 145 -5.92 -0.25 6.78
C VAL A 145 -7.16 -0.45 5.90
N VAL A 146 -8.33 -0.41 6.53
CA VAL A 146 -9.62 -0.54 5.84
C VAL A 146 -10.51 0.64 6.18
N GLU A 147 -11.43 0.96 5.27
CA GLU A 147 -12.45 1.97 5.53
C GLU A 147 -13.43 1.47 6.60
N PRO A 148 -13.97 2.34 7.46
CA PRO A 148 -14.96 1.96 8.48
C PRO A 148 -16.18 1.25 7.90
N ARG A 149 -16.60 1.61 6.67
CA ARG A 149 -17.73 0.96 5.98
C ARG A 149 -17.48 -0.52 5.66
N ASP A 150 -16.21 -0.90 5.48
CA ASP A 150 -15.81 -2.28 5.16
C ASP A 150 -15.57 -3.09 6.44
N ALA A 151 -15.52 -2.44 7.61
CA ALA A 151 -15.32 -3.09 8.90
C ALA A 151 -16.57 -3.75 9.50
N ILE A 152 -17.76 -3.47 8.95
CA ILE A 152 -19.08 -3.86 9.51
C ILE A 152 -19.67 -5.11 8.81
N ARG A 153 -19.03 -5.63 7.77
CA ARG A 153 -19.47 -6.83 7.04
C ARG A 153 -19.03 -8.13 7.71
#